data_AF-A0A8J8C7E0-F1
#
_entry.id   AF-A0A8J8C7E0-F1
#
_cell.length_a   1.000
_cell.length_b   1.000
_cell.length_c   1.000
_cell.angle_alpha   90.00
_cell.angle_beta   90.00
_cell.angle_gamma   90.00
#
_symmetry.space_group_name_H-M   'P 1'
#
loop_
_entity.id
_entity.type
_entity.pdbx_description
1 polymer ?
#
loop_
_entity_poly.entity_id
_entity_poly.type
_entity_poly.pdbx_seq_one_letter_code
_entity_poly.pdbx_strand_id
1 'polypeptide(L)'
;APNTSEDRIKKIDNASSMFIYLVSLYGTTGVRGEVSNLAIDFLKRTKELCKNPVYVGFGISEKEHAKRFIENGADGVVVGSAYVKIIEEYGDSEETIKKLEEKARELKEGILEGSK
;
A
#
# COMPACT_ATOMS: atom_id res chain seq x y z
N ALA A 1 0.50 9.21 -8.55
CA ALA A 1 0.53 8.42 -9.80
C ALA A 1 1.97 8.32 -10.31
N PRO A 2 2.39 7.21 -10.90
CA PRO A 2 3.81 6.91 -11.13
C PRO A 2 4.53 7.77 -12.19
N ASN A 3 3.85 8.80 -12.73
CA ASN A 3 4.35 9.81 -13.67
C ASN A 3 4.47 11.20 -13.03
N THR A 4 4.37 11.29 -11.71
CA THR A 4 4.48 12.58 -11.03
C THR A 4 5.90 13.12 -11.19
N SER A 5 6.03 14.37 -11.67
CA SER A 5 7.33 15.04 -11.77
C SER A 5 7.95 15.26 -10.39
N GLU A 6 9.28 15.36 -10.31
CA GLU A 6 9.98 15.53 -9.04
C GLU A 6 9.56 16.81 -8.32
N ASP A 7 9.42 17.91 -9.06
CA ASP A 7 8.95 19.19 -8.50
C ASP A 7 7.56 19.05 -7.87
N ARG A 8 6.68 18.26 -8.50
CA ARG A 8 5.35 18.01 -7.97
C ARG A 8 5.39 17.10 -6.75
N ILE A 9 6.28 16.09 -6.71
CA ILE A 9 6.51 15.27 -5.52
C ILE A 9 6.93 16.14 -4.34
N LYS A 10 7.95 17.00 -4.52
CA LYS A 10 8.44 17.92 -3.47
C LYS A 10 7.35 18.89 -3.00
N LYS A 11 6.52 19.41 -3.91
CA LYS A 11 5.38 20.29 -3.54
C LYS A 11 4.32 19.54 -2.72
N ILE A 12 4.00 18.30 -3.10
CA ILE A 12 3.06 17.46 -2.33
C ILE A 12 3.65 17.17 -0.95
N ASP A 13 4.93 16.86 -0.87
CA ASP A 13 5.61 16.58 0.40
C ASP A 13 5.59 17.79 1.34
N ASN A 14 5.94 18.97 0.85
CA ASN A 14 5.89 20.20 1.64
C ASN A 14 4.47 20.59 2.09
N ALA A 15 3.43 20.15 1.37
CA ALA A 15 2.03 20.39 1.72
C ALA A 15 1.43 19.29 2.62
N SER A 16 2.16 18.20 2.87
CA SER A 16 1.72 17.05 3.66
C SER A 16 2.32 17.09 5.07
N SER A 17 1.54 16.68 6.07
CA SER A 17 1.90 16.84 7.49
C SER A 17 2.19 15.55 8.24
N MET A 18 1.83 14.38 7.70
CA MET A 18 2.01 13.08 8.38
C MET A 18 2.67 12.05 7.49
N PHE A 19 2.14 11.85 6.28
CA PHE A 19 2.69 10.91 5.32
C PHE A 19 2.27 11.28 3.89
N ILE A 20 2.99 10.73 2.93
CA ILE A 20 2.67 10.77 1.50
C ILE A 20 1.94 9.49 1.14
N TYR A 21 0.73 9.64 0.60
CA TYR A 21 0.00 8.52 0.02
C TYR A 21 0.49 8.28 -1.41
N LEU A 22 1.29 7.23 -1.61
CA LEU A 22 1.77 6.80 -2.92
C LEU A 22 0.78 5.82 -3.55
N VAL A 23 0.18 6.23 -4.67
CA VAL A 23 -0.68 5.38 -5.50
C VAL A 23 0.19 4.52 -6.42
N SER A 24 0.19 3.20 -6.19
CA SER A 24 1.08 2.23 -6.83
C SER A 24 0.65 1.76 -8.24
N LEU A 25 -0.60 2.01 -8.64
CA LEU A 25 -1.16 1.54 -9.91
C LEU A 25 -1.54 2.68 -10.86
N TYR A 26 -1.31 2.48 -12.16
CA TYR A 26 -2.02 3.18 -13.23
C TYR A 26 -3.32 2.43 -13.54
N GLY A 27 -4.47 3.03 -13.24
CA GLY A 27 -5.77 2.51 -13.68
C GLY A 27 -6.50 1.62 -12.67
N THR A 28 -7.81 1.81 -12.59
CA THR A 28 -8.76 1.09 -11.74
C THR A 28 -9.23 -0.19 -12.42
N THR A 29 -8.38 -1.19 -12.64
CA THR A 29 -8.86 -2.50 -13.13
C THR A 29 -7.91 -3.63 -12.83
N GLY A 30 -8.44 -4.67 -12.16
CA GLY A 30 -7.96 -6.03 -12.28
C GLY A 30 -6.93 -6.42 -11.22
N VAL A 31 -7.26 -7.50 -10.52
CA VAL A 31 -6.39 -8.25 -9.61
C VAL A 31 -5.13 -8.66 -10.38
N ARG A 32 -4.10 -7.82 -10.40
CA ARG A 32 -2.75 -8.26 -10.77
C ARG A 32 -2.17 -8.85 -9.49
N GLY A 33 -2.07 -10.17 -9.44
CA GLY A 33 -1.46 -10.91 -8.32
C GLY A 33 0.04 -10.64 -8.14
N GLU A 34 0.60 -9.63 -8.81
CA GLU A 34 2.00 -9.25 -8.68
C GLU A 34 2.16 -7.74 -8.60
N VAL A 35 2.98 -7.30 -7.64
CA VAL A 35 3.43 -5.92 -7.52
C VAL A 35 4.29 -5.56 -8.74
N SER A 36 3.92 -4.49 -9.44
CA SER A 36 4.67 -4.03 -10.62
C SER A 36 6.03 -3.44 -10.23
N ASN A 37 7.09 -3.78 -10.98
CA ASN A 37 8.41 -3.15 -10.82
C ASN A 37 8.35 -1.62 -11.00
N LEU A 38 7.46 -1.11 -11.86
CA LEU A 38 7.25 0.33 -12.03
C LEU A 38 6.77 1.01 -10.73
N ALA A 39 5.98 0.31 -9.92
CA ALA A 39 5.54 0.82 -8.62
C ALA A 39 6.69 0.88 -7.63
N ILE A 40 7.58 -0.11 -7.67
CA ILE A 40 8.78 -0.18 -6.82
C ILE A 40 9.78 0.92 -7.20
N ASP A 41 10.04 1.13 -8.49
CA ASP A 41 10.93 2.18 -8.95
C ASP A 41 10.39 3.57 -8.59
N PHE A 42 9.07 3.75 -8.72
CA PHE A 42 8.42 5.01 -8.33
C PHE A 42 8.47 5.23 -6.81
N LEU A 43 8.31 4.17 -6.00
CA LEU A 43 8.48 4.23 -4.55
C LEU A 43 9.88 4.70 -4.18
N LYS A 44 10.91 4.05 -4.72
CA LYS A 44 12.32 4.39 -4.43
C LYS A 44 12.62 5.85 -4.76
N ARG A 45 12.27 6.29 -5.97
CA ARG A 45 12.42 7.70 -6.37
C ARG A 45 11.63 8.66 -5.48
N THR A 46 10.41 8.30 -5.07
CA THR A 46 9.61 9.16 -4.18
C THR A 46 10.24 9.27 -2.79
N LYS A 47 10.73 8.15 -2.23
CA LYS A 47 11.42 8.11 -0.93
C LYS A 47 12.68 8.97 -0.90
N GLU A 48 13.43 9.05 -2.00
CA GLU A 48 14.62 9.91 -2.12
C GLU A 48 14.28 11.41 -2.11
N LEU A 49 13.05 11.78 -2.51
CA LEU A 49 12.64 13.17 -2.67
C LEU A 49 11.79 13.71 -1.50
N CYS A 50 11.17 12.82 -0.73
CA CYS A 50 10.26 13.18 0.35
C CYS A 50 10.94 13.15 1.73
N LYS A 51 10.53 14.08 2.60
CA LYS A 51 10.92 14.11 4.02
C LYS A 51 9.89 13.39 4.88
N ASN A 52 8.62 13.41 4.49
CA ASN A 52 7.58 12.67 5.21
C ASN A 52 7.63 11.17 4.87
N PRO A 53 7.18 10.30 5.79
CA PRO A 53 6.97 8.89 5.52
C PRO A 53 6.11 8.67 4.27
N VAL A 54 6.43 7.66 3.47
CA VAL A 54 5.73 7.29 2.24
C VAL A 54 4.98 5.97 2.46
N TYR A 55 3.65 6.06 2.40
CA TYR A 55 2.75 4.93 2.55
C TYR A 55 2.21 4.54 1.18
N VAL A 56 2.32 3.27 0.83
CA VAL A 56 1.89 2.77 -0.47
C VAL A 56 0.47 2.23 -0.38
N GLY A 57 -0.40 2.66 -1.30
CA GLY A 57 -1.75 2.13 -1.44
C GLY A 57 -2.05 1.64 -2.85
N PHE A 58 -3.24 1.06 -3.01
CA PHE A 58 -3.75 0.41 -4.22
C PHE A 58 -3.06 -0.94 -4.54
N GLY A 59 -3.86 -1.97 -4.83
CA GLY A 59 -3.35 -3.29 -5.26
C GLY A 59 -2.82 -4.20 -4.14
N ILE A 60 -2.98 -3.83 -2.87
CA ILE A 60 -2.46 -4.60 -1.73
C ILE A 60 -3.61 -5.43 -1.14
N SER A 61 -3.49 -6.75 -1.19
CA SER A 61 -4.53 -7.69 -0.73
C SER A 61 -3.99 -8.95 -0.06
N GLU A 62 -2.69 -9.19 -0.21
CA GLU A 62 -1.99 -10.40 0.21
C GLU A 62 -0.72 -10.03 0.99
N LYS A 63 -0.28 -10.95 1.85
CA LYS A 63 0.95 -10.84 2.64
C LYS A 63 2.16 -10.43 1.79
N GLU A 64 2.34 -11.08 0.65
CA GLU A 64 3.46 -10.89 -0.27
C GLU A 64 3.49 -9.49 -0.88
N HIS A 65 2.31 -8.89 -1.12
CA HIS A 65 2.22 -7.51 -1.60
C HIS A 65 2.73 -6.53 -0.54
N ALA A 66 2.28 -6.70 0.72
CA ALA A 66 2.69 -5.85 1.82
C ALA A 66 4.20 -5.98 2.06
N LYS A 67 4.71 -7.21 2.16
CA LYS A 67 6.13 -7.51 2.33
C LYS A 67 6.99 -6.84 1.27
N ARG A 68 6.66 -7.03 -0.01
CA ARG A 68 7.45 -6.51 -1.13
C ARG A 68 7.57 -4.99 -1.14
N PHE A 69 6.53 -4.25 -0.73
CA PHE A 69 6.62 -2.80 -0.62
C PHE A 69 7.51 -2.35 0.55
N ILE A 70 7.40 -3.00 1.71
CA ILE A 70 8.22 -2.68 2.88
C ILE A 70 9.70 -2.99 2.60
N GLU A 71 10.01 -4.15 2.01
CA GLU A 71 11.38 -4.52 1.60
C GLU A 71 12.03 -3.51 0.63
N ASN A 72 11.21 -2.75 -0.09
CA ASN A 72 11.66 -1.74 -1.06
C ASN A 72 11.56 -0.30 -0.52
N GLY A 73 11.37 -0.13 0.80
CA GLY A 73 11.51 1.15 1.48
C GLY A 73 10.22 1.91 1.74
N ALA A 74 9.05 1.30 1.56
CA ALA A 74 7.80 1.90 2.02
C ALA A 74 7.78 1.95 3.56
N ASP A 75 7.29 3.06 4.12
CA ASP A 75 7.14 3.22 5.57
C ASP A 75 5.85 2.58 6.10
N GLY A 76 4.95 2.21 5.17
CA GLY A 76 3.69 1.56 5.47
C GLY A 76 2.89 1.25 4.21
N VAL A 77 1.81 0.50 4.39
CA VAL A 77 0.87 0.14 3.33
C VAL A 77 -0.56 0.48 3.72
N VAL A 78 -1.39 0.85 2.73
CA VAL A 78 -2.81 1.14 2.92
C VAL A 78 -3.65 0.14 2.14
N VAL A 79 -4.54 -0.54 2.86
CA VAL A 79 -5.41 -1.61 2.34
C VAL A 79 -6.86 -1.22 2.56
N GLY A 80 -7.67 -1.27 1.49
CA GLY A 80 -9.10 -0.95 1.54
C GLY A 80 -9.93 -2.05 0.90
N SER A 81 -9.79 -2.26 -0.40
CA SER A 81 -10.62 -3.20 -1.17
C SER A 81 -10.61 -4.64 -0.66
N ALA A 82 -9.51 -5.12 -0.06
CA ALA A 82 -9.47 -6.45 0.54
C ALA A 82 -10.39 -6.56 1.75
N TYR A 83 -10.48 -5.52 2.59
CA TYR A 83 -11.40 -5.48 3.73
C TYR A 83 -12.84 -5.28 3.29
N VAL A 84 -13.08 -4.38 2.32
CA VAL A 84 -14.42 -4.15 1.78
C VAL A 84 -15.00 -5.43 1.17
N LYS A 85 -14.20 -6.21 0.43
CA LYS A 85 -14.64 -7.51 -0.11
C LYS A 85 -15.09 -8.50 0.98
N ILE A 86 -14.37 -8.56 2.10
CA ILE A 86 -14.76 -9.39 3.24
C ILE A 86 -16.11 -8.93 3.79
N ILE A 87 -16.30 -7.61 3.95
CA ILE A 87 -17.57 -7.05 4.44
C ILE A 87 -18.72 -7.33 3.45
N GLU A 88 -18.47 -7.20 2.14
CA GLU A 88 -19.45 -7.50 1.09
C GLU A 88 -19.85 -8.99 1.07
N GLU A 89 -18.91 -9.90 1.32
CA GLU A 89 -19.14 -11.35 1.26
C GLU A 89 -19.82 -11.90 2.52
N TYR A 90 -19.47 -11.39 3.70
CA TYR A 90 -19.91 -11.96 5.00
C TYR A 90 -20.92 -11.08 5.76
N GLY A 91 -21.16 -9.84 5.32
CA GLY A 91 -22.16 -8.93 5.89
C GLY A 91 -21.83 -8.43 7.30
N ASP A 92 -22.86 -8.25 8.14
CA ASP A 92 -22.70 -7.96 9.56
C ASP A 92 -22.83 -9.27 10.36
N SER A 93 -21.70 -9.91 10.64
CA SER A 93 -21.64 -11.21 11.30
C SER A 93 -20.35 -11.39 12.10
N GLU A 94 -20.36 -12.28 13.09
CA GLU A 94 -19.14 -12.67 13.82
C GLU A 94 -18.06 -13.24 12.88
N GLU A 95 -18.46 -13.95 11.82
CA GLU A 95 -17.55 -14.45 10.80
C GLU A 95 -16.84 -13.30 10.08
N THR A 96 -17.53 -12.18 9.83
CA THR A 96 -16.92 -10.98 9.23
C THR A 96 -15.80 -10.45 10.12
N ILE A 97 -16.04 -10.32 11.43
CA ILE A 97 -15.04 -9.84 12.38
C ILE A 97 -13.81 -10.77 12.37
N LYS A 98 -14.04 -12.08 12.40
CA LYS A 98 -12.97 -13.08 12.35
C LYS A 98 -12.15 -12.98 11.05
N LYS A 99 -12.81 -12.84 9.90
CA LYS A 99 -12.15 -12.70 8.59
C LYS A 99 -11.35 -11.41 8.48
N LEU A 100 -11.87 -10.30 9.02
CA LEU A 100 -11.15 -9.03 9.08
C LEU A 100 -9.89 -9.15 9.96
N GLU A 101 -9.98 -9.82 11.11
CA GLU A 101 -8.82 -10.08 11.98
C GLU A 101 -7.78 -10.96 11.27
N GLU A 102 -8.20 -12.08 10.67
CA GLU A 102 -7.34 -12.98 9.88
C GLU A 102 -6.59 -12.20 8.80
N LYS A 103 -7.30 -11.37 8.02
CA LYS A 103 -6.69 -10.54 6.97
C LYS A 103 -5.74 -9.47 7.53
N ALA A 104 -6.09 -8.82 8.64
CA ALA A 104 -5.21 -7.85 9.29
C ALA A 104 -3.93 -8.48 9.83
N ARG A 105 -4.02 -9.67 10.42
CA ARG A 105 -2.88 -10.45 10.91
C ARG A 105 -1.95 -10.86 9.77
N GLU A 106 -2.51 -11.41 8.69
CA GLU A 106 -1.78 -11.78 7.48
C GLU A 106 -0.98 -10.59 6.92
N LEU A 107 -1.62 -9.44 6.73
CA LEU A 107 -0.97 -8.24 6.20
C LEU A 107 0.10 -7.71 7.17
N LYS A 108 -0.17 -7.75 8.48
CA LYS A 108 0.80 -7.32 9.50
C LYS A 108 2.03 -8.21 9.51
N GLU A 109 1.89 -9.52 9.35
CA GLU A 109 3.02 -10.44 9.19
C GLU A 109 3.87 -10.07 7.99
N GLY A 110 3.26 -9.77 6.85
CA GLY A 110 3.97 -9.32 5.64
C GLY A 110 4.80 -8.06 5.92
N ILE A 111 4.24 -7.08 6.64
CA ILE A 111 4.96 -5.87 7.05
C ILE A 111 6.15 -6.20 7.96
N LEU A 112 5.94 -7.05 8.97
CA LEU A 112 6.99 -7.42 9.93
C LEU A 112 8.12 -8.21 9.26
N GLU A 113 7.80 -9.08 8.31
CA GLU A 113 8.79 -9.81 7.54
C GLU A 113 9.60 -8.90 6.61
N GLY A 114 8.95 -7.96 5.93
CA GLY A 114 9.64 -7.04 5.02
C GLY A 114 10.46 -5.95 5.73
N SER A 115 10.25 -5.76 7.04
CA SER A 115 11.01 -4.80 7.86
C SER A 115 12.35 -5.34 8.36
N LYS A 116 12.68 -6.60 8.07
CA LYS A 116 13.94 -7.27 8.47
C LYS A 116 15.02 -7.03 7.44
#